data_AF-A0A8J7XXA0-F1
#
_entry.id   AF-A0A8J7XXA0-F1
#
_cell.length_a   1.000
_cell.length_b   1.000
_cell.length_c   1.000
_cell.angle_alpha   90.00
_cell.angle_beta   90.00
_cell.angle_gamma   90.00
#
_symmetry.space_group_name_H-M   'P 1'
#
loop_
_entity.id
_entity.type
_entity.pdbx_description
1 polymer ?
#
loop_
_entity_poly.entity_id
_entity_poly.type
_entity_poly.pdbx_seq_one_letter_code
_entity_poly.pdbx_strand_id
1 'polypeptide(L)'
;QCLQLMKEARAYKTQIIYMIADSAYDSIDIYETLKELYNIISVVPYNPRNGKKIYDYGIQRLYYFKTAFLKRIYKCRTAVERVNNIVTKELNLDNLRYRGLKAVTFQAYLTCIAQLAAAFTAVSLGHAIDMRRISLFK
;
A
#
# COMPACT_ATOMS: atom_id res chain seq x y z
N GLN A 1 -2.57 9.91 -10.49
CA GLN A 1 -2.09 8.52 -10.32
C GLN A 1 -2.89 7.74 -9.29
N CYS A 2 -3.02 8.21 -8.03
CA CYS A 2 -3.79 7.48 -6.99
C CYS A 2 -5.26 7.19 -7.37
N LEU A 3 -5.99 8.18 -7.89
CA LEU A 3 -7.39 8.00 -8.28
C LEU A 3 -7.59 7.00 -9.43
N GLN A 4 -6.60 6.91 -10.33
CA GLN A 4 -6.63 5.97 -11.44
C GLN A 4 -6.48 4.53 -10.93
N LEU A 5 -5.55 4.29 -10.01
CA LEU A 5 -5.39 3.01 -9.32
C LEU A 5 -6.66 2.59 -8.58
N MET A 6 -7.38 3.54 -7.97
CA MET A 6 -8.66 3.24 -7.28
C MET A 6 -9.76 2.82 -8.25
N LYS A 7 -9.85 3.45 -9.43
CA LYS A 7 -10.79 3.05 -10.48
C LYS A 7 -10.50 1.62 -10.94
N GLU A 8 -9.23 1.29 -11.15
CA GLU A 8 -8.80 -0.04 -11.56
C GLU A 8 -9.04 -1.07 -10.45
N ALA A 9 -8.72 -0.76 -9.20
CA ALA A 9 -8.96 -1.64 -8.04
C ALA A 9 -10.44 -2.04 -7.91
N ARG A 10 -11.37 -1.11 -8.21
CA ARG A 10 -12.81 -1.38 -8.17
C ARG A 10 -13.28 -2.34 -9.27
N ALA A 11 -12.58 -2.41 -10.40
CA ALA A 11 -12.87 -3.37 -11.45
C ALA A 11 -12.81 -4.82 -10.95
N TYR A 12 -12.05 -5.06 -9.88
CA TYR A 12 -11.93 -6.37 -9.22
C TYR A 12 -13.09 -6.71 -8.26
N LYS A 13 -14.21 -5.96 -8.29
CA LYS A 13 -15.46 -6.19 -7.52
C LYS A 13 -15.27 -6.32 -6.01
N THR A 14 -14.18 -5.80 -5.46
CA THR A 14 -13.94 -5.77 -4.01
C THR A 14 -14.60 -4.54 -3.39
N GLN A 15 -15.28 -4.73 -2.26
CA GLN A 15 -15.80 -3.61 -1.48
C GLN A 15 -14.64 -2.95 -0.72
N ILE A 16 -14.17 -1.82 -1.22
CA ILE A 16 -13.14 -1.03 -0.55
C ILE A 16 -13.84 -0.09 0.42
N ILE A 17 -13.49 -0.18 1.71
CA ILE A 17 -14.08 0.65 2.78
C ILE A 17 -13.09 1.72 3.24
N TYR A 18 -11.80 1.38 3.29
CA TYR A 18 -10.74 2.25 3.76
C TYR A 18 -9.66 2.38 2.69
N MET A 19 -9.18 3.61 2.48
CA MET A 19 -7.99 3.91 1.68
C MET A 19 -6.90 4.39 2.62
N ILE A 20 -5.70 3.85 2.50
CA ILE A 20 -4.55 4.20 3.34
C ILE A 20 -3.44 4.75 2.44
N ALA A 21 -2.86 5.89 2.81
CA ALA A 21 -1.74 6.46 2.07
C ALA A 21 -0.82 7.30 2.96
N ASP A 22 0.36 7.63 2.44
CA ASP A 22 1.32 8.51 3.09
C ASP A 22 0.87 9.98 3.08
N SER A 23 1.48 10.82 3.92
CA SER A 23 1.25 12.27 4.04
C SER A 23 1.37 13.01 2.71
N ALA A 24 2.16 12.50 1.77
CA ALA A 24 2.23 13.04 0.41
C ALA A 24 0.86 13.08 -0.31
N TYR A 25 -0.11 12.26 0.12
CA TYR A 25 -1.46 12.17 -0.44
C TYR A 25 -2.51 12.96 0.36
N ASP A 26 -2.11 13.80 1.32
CA ASP A 26 -3.00 14.68 2.09
C ASP A 26 -3.53 15.83 1.21
N SER A 27 -4.52 15.54 0.37
CA SER A 27 -5.12 16.50 -0.57
C SER A 27 -6.65 16.45 -0.51
N ILE A 28 -7.29 17.63 -0.52
CA ILE A 28 -8.76 17.80 -0.52
C ILE A 28 -9.39 17.01 -1.66
N ASP A 29 -8.85 17.15 -2.87
CA ASP A 29 -9.37 16.46 -4.05
C ASP A 29 -9.44 14.95 -3.87
N ILE A 30 -8.44 14.37 -3.18
CA ILE A 30 -8.42 12.93 -2.89
C ILE A 30 -9.52 12.57 -1.89
N TYR A 31 -9.68 13.36 -0.82
CA TYR A 31 -10.70 13.12 0.20
C TYR A 31 -12.12 13.24 -0.35
N GLU A 32 -12.41 14.31 -1.09
CA GLU A 32 -13.73 14.56 -1.69
C GLU A 32 -14.05 13.48 -2.71
N THR A 33 -13.11 13.19 -3.62
CA THR A 33 -13.31 12.13 -4.62
C THR A 33 -13.60 10.77 -3.98
N LEU A 34 -12.84 10.39 -2.94
CA LEU A 34 -13.01 9.11 -2.26
C LEU A 34 -14.33 9.03 -1.48
N LYS A 35 -14.73 10.12 -0.82
CA LYS A 35 -15.97 10.18 -0.07
C LYS A 35 -17.19 10.21 -0.99
N GLU A 36 -17.21 11.11 -1.97
CA GLU A 36 -18.38 11.38 -2.81
C GLU A 36 -18.60 10.30 -3.86
N LEU A 37 -17.55 9.91 -4.60
CA LEU A 37 -17.71 8.96 -5.70
C LEU A 37 -17.68 7.49 -5.25
N TYR A 38 -17.04 7.23 -4.11
CA TYR A 38 -16.74 5.86 -3.70
C TYR A 38 -17.22 5.51 -2.29
N ASN A 39 -17.68 6.47 -1.48
CA ASN A 39 -18.03 6.27 -0.08
C ASN A 39 -16.89 5.59 0.73
N ILE A 40 -15.65 5.92 0.40
CA ILE A 40 -14.44 5.36 1.01
C ILE A 40 -13.89 6.32 2.06
N ILE A 41 -13.52 5.77 3.22
CA ILE A 41 -12.88 6.52 4.31
C ILE A 41 -11.37 6.58 4.05
N SER A 42 -10.83 7.79 3.97
CA SER A 42 -9.40 8.01 3.75
C SER A 42 -8.64 8.10 5.07
N VAL A 43 -7.60 7.30 5.23
CA VAL A 43 -6.72 7.22 6.40
C VAL A 43 -5.32 7.66 5.98
N VAL A 44 -5.08 8.96 6.00
CA VAL A 44 -3.85 9.61 5.51
C VAL A 44 -3.32 10.58 6.57
N PRO A 45 -2.00 10.59 6.85
CA PRO A 45 -1.45 11.48 7.87
C PRO A 45 -1.41 12.93 7.40
N TYR A 46 -1.49 13.84 8.37
CA TYR A 46 -1.34 15.27 8.10
C TYR A 46 0.05 15.60 7.51
N ASN A 47 0.04 16.38 6.44
CA ASN A 47 1.23 16.94 5.82
C ASN A 47 1.37 18.43 6.16
N PRO A 48 2.40 18.83 6.92
CA PRO A 48 2.61 20.22 7.32
C PRO A 48 2.81 21.17 6.14
N ARG A 49 3.22 20.67 4.97
CA ARG A 49 3.46 21.48 3.78
C ARG A 49 2.19 22.01 3.13
N ASN A 50 1.05 21.34 3.32
CA ASN A 50 -0.23 21.77 2.74
C ASN A 50 -0.98 22.81 3.59
N GLY A 51 -0.38 23.24 4.71
CA GLY A 51 -0.84 24.36 5.53
C GLY A 51 -2.23 24.18 6.16
N LYS A 52 -2.70 25.25 6.82
CA LYS A 52 -3.99 25.33 7.54
C LYS A 52 -5.26 25.23 6.67
N LYS A 53 -5.14 25.16 5.35
CA LYS A 53 -6.30 25.28 4.43
C LYS A 53 -7.23 24.06 4.39
N ILE A 54 -6.74 22.87 4.73
CA ILE A 54 -7.53 21.63 4.66
C ILE A 54 -8.26 21.35 5.99
N TYR A 55 -8.16 22.24 6.99
CA TYR A 55 -8.71 22.01 8.34
C TYR A 55 -10.22 22.27 8.49
N ASP A 56 -10.82 22.94 7.49
CA ASP A 56 -12.19 23.46 7.57
C ASP A 56 -13.22 22.61 6.81
N TYR A 57 -12.76 21.73 5.91
CA TYR A 57 -13.62 20.74 5.30
C TYR A 57 -13.92 19.68 6.36
N GLY A 58 -15.19 19.53 6.75
CA GLY A 58 -15.72 18.61 7.77
C GLY A 58 -15.45 17.10 7.55
N ILE A 59 -14.34 16.78 6.93
CA ILE A 59 -13.80 15.48 6.62
C ILE A 59 -12.56 15.28 7.51
N GLN A 60 -12.81 14.83 8.73
CA GLN A 60 -12.10 13.68 9.31
C GLN A 60 -10.56 13.71 9.35
N ARG A 61 -9.90 14.86 9.29
CA ARG A 61 -8.43 14.97 9.48
C ARG A 61 -7.95 14.49 10.85
N LEU A 62 -8.87 14.35 11.82
CA LEU A 62 -8.61 13.84 13.18
C LEU A 62 -8.47 12.31 13.29
N TYR A 63 -8.74 11.54 12.24
CA TYR A 63 -8.93 10.10 12.38
C TYR A 63 -7.66 9.26 12.44
N TYR A 64 -6.50 9.88 12.25
CA TYR A 64 -5.25 9.15 12.43
C TYR A 64 -5.04 8.68 13.87
N PHE A 65 -5.72 9.28 14.86
CA PHE A 65 -5.56 8.85 16.25
C PHE A 65 -6.81 8.83 17.14
N LYS A 66 -8.01 9.14 16.63
CA LYS A 66 -9.22 9.18 17.49
C LYS A 66 -9.64 7.80 18.01
N THR A 67 -9.42 6.74 17.23
CA THR A 67 -9.74 5.36 17.63
C THR A 67 -8.55 4.43 17.46
N ALA A 68 -8.40 3.48 18.39
CA ALA A 68 -7.36 2.44 18.30
C ALA A 68 -7.48 1.60 17.02
N PHE A 69 -8.71 1.48 16.49
CA PHE A 69 -9.01 0.75 15.26
C PHE A 69 -8.34 1.35 14.02
N LEU A 70 -8.47 2.66 13.79
CA LEU A 70 -7.84 3.28 12.62
C LEU A 70 -6.32 3.34 12.73
N LYS A 71 -5.77 3.48 13.94
CA LYS A 71 -4.32 3.29 14.18
C LYS A 71 -3.89 1.89 13.75
N ARG A 72 -4.69 0.86 14.06
CA ARG A 72 -4.41 -0.53 13.66
C ARG A 72 -4.47 -0.70 12.15
N ILE A 73 -5.50 -0.18 11.49
CA ILE A 73 -5.61 -0.21 10.02
C ILE A 73 -4.41 0.49 9.38
N TYR A 74 -4.06 1.70 9.84
CA TYR A 74 -2.92 2.42 9.29
C TYR A 74 -1.62 1.63 9.44
N LYS A 75 -1.40 0.97 10.58
CA LYS A 75 -0.22 0.11 10.80
C LYS A 75 -0.11 -1.02 9.77
N CYS A 76 -1.21 -1.48 9.17
CA CYS A 76 -1.16 -2.49 8.11
C CYS A 76 -0.40 -2.01 6.87
N ARG A 77 -0.30 -0.70 6.62
CA ARG A 77 0.53 -0.14 5.53
C ARG A 77 1.97 -0.63 5.59
N THR A 78 2.53 -0.77 6.80
CA THR A 78 3.91 -1.24 6.99
C THR A 78 4.14 -2.64 6.43
N ALA A 79 3.10 -3.48 6.32
CA ALA A 79 3.24 -4.79 5.69
C ALA A 79 3.51 -4.66 4.19
N VAL A 80 2.79 -3.77 3.50
CA VAL A 80 2.98 -3.49 2.07
C VAL A 80 4.37 -2.88 1.82
N GLU A 81 4.78 -1.91 2.64
CA GLU A 81 6.11 -1.30 2.52
C GLU A 81 7.25 -2.31 2.69
N ARG A 82 7.10 -3.25 3.62
CA ARG A 82 8.06 -4.34 3.78
C ARG A 82 8.12 -5.24 2.55
N VAL A 83 6.97 -5.65 2.00
CA VAL A 83 6.93 -6.46 0.78
C VAL A 83 7.58 -5.71 -0.38
N ASN A 84 7.28 -4.42 -0.56
CA ASN A 84 7.91 -3.59 -1.58
C ASN A 84 9.42 -3.51 -1.39
N ASN A 85 9.90 -3.35 -0.15
CA ASN A 85 11.35 -3.34 0.13
C ASN A 85 12.01 -4.66 -0.20
N ILE A 86 11.40 -5.79 0.13
CA ILE A 86 11.93 -7.12 -0.21
C ILE A 86 11.99 -7.29 -1.74
N VAL A 87 10.90 -6.99 -2.44
CA VAL A 87 10.83 -7.13 -3.89
C VAL A 87 11.85 -6.21 -4.59
N THR A 88 11.99 -4.96 -4.12
CA THR A 88 12.93 -4.01 -4.72
C THR A 88 14.38 -4.35 -4.38
N LYS A 89 14.70 -4.60 -3.11
CA LYS A 89 16.08 -4.77 -2.62
C LYS A 89 16.60 -6.20 -2.67
N GLU A 90 15.82 -7.17 -2.22
CA GLU A 90 16.27 -8.57 -2.15
C GLU A 90 16.09 -9.29 -3.49
N LEU A 91 15.01 -8.95 -4.22
CA LEU A 91 14.71 -9.49 -5.55
C LEU A 91 15.12 -8.56 -6.70
N ASN A 92 15.86 -7.49 -6.38
CA ASN A 92 16.58 -6.63 -7.32
C ASN A 92 15.67 -5.98 -8.39
N LEU A 93 14.43 -5.66 -8.03
CA LEU A 93 13.50 -4.94 -8.92
C LEU A 93 13.87 -3.46 -9.09
N ASP A 94 14.73 -2.89 -8.23
CA ASP A 94 15.24 -1.52 -8.38
C ASP A 94 16.46 -1.40 -9.31
N ASN A 95 17.05 -2.53 -9.72
CA ASN A 95 18.22 -2.59 -10.60
C ASN A 95 18.01 -3.59 -11.74
N LEU A 96 16.98 -3.30 -12.54
CA LEU A 96 16.60 -4.11 -13.70
C LEU A 96 17.58 -3.90 -14.85
N ARG A 97 18.16 -5.00 -15.33
CA ARG A 97 19.02 -5.02 -16.53
C ARG A 97 18.23 -5.25 -17.83
N TYR A 98 16.92 -5.46 -17.72
CA TYR A 98 16.04 -5.72 -18.85
C TYR A 98 15.48 -4.41 -19.42
N ARG A 99 15.32 -4.35 -20.74
CA ARG A 99 14.71 -3.20 -21.43
C ARG A 99 13.33 -3.55 -21.95
N GLY A 100 12.42 -2.59 -21.88
CA GLY A 100 11.03 -2.71 -22.37
C GLY A 100 10.04 -3.14 -21.29
N LEU A 101 8.84 -2.56 -21.35
CA LEU A 101 7.79 -2.73 -20.34
C LEU A 101 7.43 -4.19 -20.12
N LYS A 102 7.29 -4.99 -21.18
CA LYS A 102 6.92 -6.42 -21.07
C LYS A 102 7.91 -7.21 -20.20
N ALA A 103 9.21 -7.02 -20.41
CA ALA A 103 10.24 -7.73 -19.66
C ALA A 103 10.30 -7.26 -18.20
N VAL A 104 10.15 -5.96 -17.97
CA VAL A 104 10.07 -5.37 -16.62
C VAL A 104 8.85 -5.89 -15.86
N THR A 105 7.68 -5.90 -16.50
CA THR A 105 6.43 -6.41 -15.91
C THR A 105 6.52 -7.90 -15.63
N PHE A 106 7.11 -8.70 -16.52
CA PHE A 106 7.33 -10.12 -16.28
C PHE A 106 8.23 -10.36 -15.07
N GLN A 107 9.34 -9.63 -14.95
CA GLN A 107 10.21 -9.72 -13.77
C GLN A 107 9.46 -9.31 -12.50
N ALA A 108 8.66 -8.25 -12.53
CA ALA A 108 7.84 -7.83 -11.40
C ALA A 108 6.90 -8.96 -10.93
N TYR A 109 6.20 -9.62 -11.87
CA TYR A 109 5.36 -10.76 -11.51
C TYR A 109 6.15 -11.92 -10.91
N LEU A 110 7.30 -12.27 -11.50
CA LEU A 110 8.14 -13.36 -11.01
C LEU A 110 8.61 -13.09 -9.58
N THR A 111 9.04 -11.86 -9.28
CA THR A 111 9.47 -11.47 -7.93
C THR A 111 8.33 -11.51 -6.91
N CYS A 112 7.12 -11.08 -7.28
CA CYS A 112 5.95 -11.19 -6.42
C CYS A 112 5.58 -12.66 -6.13
N ILE A 113 5.63 -13.53 -7.14
CA ILE A 113 5.35 -14.96 -6.99
C ILE A 113 6.41 -15.62 -6.08
N ALA A 114 7.69 -15.31 -6.28
CA ALA A 114 8.77 -15.82 -5.44
C ALA A 114 8.59 -15.44 -3.95
N GLN A 115 8.21 -14.19 -3.69
CA GLN A 115 7.93 -13.73 -2.33
C GLN A 115 6.71 -14.44 -1.71
N LEU A 116 5.65 -14.67 -2.47
CA LEU A 116 4.49 -15.41 -2.01
C LEU A 116 4.83 -16.87 -1.72
N ALA A 117 5.62 -17.51 -2.57
CA ALA A 117 6.10 -18.88 -2.37
C ALA A 117 6.95 -18.99 -1.10
N ALA A 118 7.91 -18.08 -0.91
CA ALA A 118 8.74 -18.02 0.30
C ALA A 118 7.89 -17.86 1.57
N ALA A 119 6.90 -16.96 1.54
CA ALA A 119 5.97 -16.76 2.65
C ALA A 119 5.13 -18.01 2.93
N PHE A 120 4.60 -18.65 1.88
CA PHE A 120 3.82 -19.88 1.99
C PHE A 120 4.65 -21.00 2.61
N THR A 121 5.84 -21.27 2.09
CA THR A 121 6.73 -22.32 2.59
C THR A 121 7.12 -22.08 4.06
N ALA A 122 7.44 -20.85 4.45
CA ALA A 122 7.75 -20.52 5.84
C ALA A 122 6.58 -20.80 6.79
N VAL A 123 5.35 -20.48 6.38
CA VAL A 123 4.14 -20.79 7.16
C VAL A 123 3.90 -22.30 7.22
N SER A 124 4.03 -23.02 6.10
CA SER A 124 3.85 -24.47 6.05
C SER A 124 4.85 -25.23 6.93
N LEU A 125 6.06 -24.71 7.12
CA LEU A 125 7.09 -25.30 7.98
C LEU A 125 6.99 -24.85 9.45
N GLY A 126 5.98 -24.07 9.83
CA GLY A 126 5.81 -23.56 11.20
C GLY A 126 6.71 -22.37 11.55
N HIS A 127 7.45 -21.84 10.58
CA HIS A 127 8.33 -20.67 10.71
C HIS A 127 7.64 -19.38 10.24
N ALA A 128 6.40 -19.12 10.70
CA ALA A 128 5.62 -17.95 10.25
C ALA A 128 6.31 -16.60 10.51
N ILE A 129 7.22 -16.53 11.50
CA ILE A 129 8.04 -15.34 11.79
C ILE A 129 8.98 -15.03 10.62
N ASP A 130 9.42 -16.07 9.91
CA ASP A 130 10.38 -16.03 8.82
C ASP A 130 9.74 -15.88 7.44
N MET A 131 8.41 -15.74 7.34
CA MET A 131 7.68 -15.52 6.08
C MET A 131 8.14 -14.31 5.25
N ARG A 132 9.04 -13.52 5.82
CA ARG A 132 9.57 -12.27 5.29
C ARG A 132 11.03 -12.39 4.82
N ARG A 133 11.68 -13.52 5.09
CA ARG A 133 13.10 -13.74 4.79
C ARG A 133 13.23 -14.58 3.53
N ILE A 134 13.46 -13.93 2.38
CA ILE A 134 13.80 -14.65 1.15
C ILE A 134 15.21 -15.26 1.26
N SER A 135 16.07 -14.70 2.10
CA SER A 135 17.42 -15.20 2.34
C SER A 135 17.50 -16.65 2.85
N LEU A 136 16.40 -17.22 3.34
CA LEU A 136 16.33 -18.64 3.73
C LEU A 136 16.31 -19.60 2.54
N PHE A 137 16.10 -19.08 1.33
CA PHE A 137 16.03 -19.83 0.08
C PHE A 137 17.23 -19.53 -0.85
N LYS A 138 18.27 -18.88 -0.35
CA LYS A 138 19.54 -18.66 -1.06
C LYS A 138 20.54 -19.75 -0.75
#